data_AF-A0A1Y0VR87-F1
#
_entry.id   AF-A0A1Y0VR87-F1
#
_cell.length_a   1.000
_cell.length_b   1.000
_cell.length_c   1.000
_cell.angle_alpha   90.00
_cell.angle_beta   90.00
_cell.angle_gamma   90.00
#
_symmetry.space_group_name_H-M   'P 1'
#
loop_
_entity.id
_entity.type
_entity.pdbx_description
1 polymer ?
#
loop_
_entity_poly.entity_id
_entity_poly.type
_entity_poly.pdbx_seq_one_letter_code
_entity_poly.pdbx_strand_id
1 'polypeptide(L)'
;MISLIISAAFLTTLISIAGTYFFQLIIDTYLPQMLNNTLTLVAIGLIAAYLFQAAISYIQSLLTIILGQRLMVDIILKYVHHLFNLPMAFFATRHVGEITSRFSDASKIIDALGNIMMTLFLDMWILIAVGAFLAYKNIILFLISLIVIPIYIIIVWIFKKTFHRLNQATMESSAIVNSAIIESLSGIETIKALTGESATKKKIDVLFVIYYEKI
;
A
#
# COMPACT_ATOMS: atom_id res chain seq x y z
N MET A 1 -2.49 9.18 20.27
CA MET A 1 -2.86 8.42 19.05
C MET A 1 -1.77 7.42 18.69
N ILE A 2 -0.52 7.86 18.48
CA ILE A 2 0.63 6.97 18.21
C ILE A 2 0.78 5.88 19.28
N SER A 3 0.73 6.24 20.57
CA SER A 3 0.81 5.26 21.66
C SER A 3 -0.30 4.21 21.62
N LEU A 4 -1.53 4.57 21.24
CA LEU A 4 -2.65 3.65 21.12
C LEU A 4 -2.43 2.65 19.98
N ILE A 5 -1.88 3.11 18.84
CA ILE A 5 -1.56 2.25 17.70
C ILE A 5 -0.46 1.26 18.07
N ILE A 6 0.59 1.72 18.74
CA ILE A 6 1.69 0.85 19.20
C ILE A 6 1.18 -0.18 20.22
N SER A 7 0.38 0.24 21.20
CA SER A 7 -0.21 -0.68 22.17
C SER A 7 -1.15 -1.69 21.51
N ALA A 8 -1.96 -1.26 20.54
CA ALA A 8 -2.81 -2.16 19.76
C ALA A 8 -1.99 -3.15 18.93
N ALA A 9 -0.92 -2.70 18.25
CA ALA A 9 0.01 -3.55 17.50
C ALA A 9 0.67 -4.60 18.39
N PHE A 10 1.10 -4.18 19.58
CA PHE A 10 1.71 -5.08 20.55
C PHE A 10 0.71 -6.12 21.07
N LEU A 11 -0.52 -5.69 21.38
CA LEU A 11 -1.58 -6.58 21.84
C LEU A 11 -2.01 -7.58 20.76
N THR A 12 -2.17 -7.14 19.50
CA THR A 12 -2.50 -8.03 18.38
C THR A 12 -1.38 -9.04 18.12
N THR A 13 -0.11 -8.63 18.24
CA THR A 13 1.04 -9.52 18.11
C THR A 13 1.07 -10.57 19.22
N LEU A 14 0.85 -10.17 20.47
CA LEU A 14 0.76 -11.09 21.61
C LEU A 14 -0.38 -12.11 21.45
N ILE A 15 -1.57 -11.66 21.06
CA ILE A 15 -2.70 -12.55 20.79
C ILE A 15 -2.37 -13.51 19.63
N SER A 16 -1.65 -13.05 18.61
CA SER A 16 -1.24 -13.90 17.48
C SER A 16 -0.30 -15.03 17.91
N ILE A 17 0.71 -14.69 18.71
CA ILE A 17 1.70 -15.64 19.23
C ILE A 17 1.01 -16.64 20.16
N ALA A 18 0.16 -16.15 21.08
CA ALA A 18 -0.63 -17.00 21.97
C ALA A 18 -1.56 -17.93 21.17
N GLY A 19 -2.29 -17.39 20.19
CA GLY A 19 -3.20 -18.15 19.32
C GLY A 19 -2.49 -19.27 18.56
N THR A 20 -1.28 -19.00 18.06
CA THR A 20 -0.44 -20.01 17.39
C THR A 20 -0.02 -21.12 18.36
N TYR A 21 0.34 -20.77 19.60
CA TYR A 21 0.68 -21.77 20.62
C TYR A 21 -0.53 -22.61 21.04
N PHE A 22 -1.71 -22.01 21.21
CA PHE A 22 -2.94 -22.75 21.48
C PHE A 22 -3.32 -23.67 20.33
N PHE A 23 -3.17 -23.22 19.08
CA PHE A 23 -3.41 -24.04 17.91
C PHE A 23 -2.46 -25.25 17.85
N GLN A 24 -1.18 -25.04 18.18
CA GLN A 24 -0.22 -26.12 18.34
C GLN A 24 -0.67 -27.14 19.41
N LEU A 25 -1.10 -26.67 20.58
CA LEU A 25 -1.57 -27.52 21.68
C LEU A 25 -2.79 -28.37 21.28
N ILE A 26 -3.71 -27.80 20.48
CA ILE A 26 -4.86 -28.52 19.91
C ILE A 26 -4.40 -29.69 19.05
N ILE A 27 -3.48 -29.43 18.11
CA ILE A 27 -2.99 -30.44 17.16
C ILE A 27 -2.15 -31.51 17.88
N ASP A 28 -1.20 -31.09 18.71
CA ASP A 28 -0.18 -32.00 19.26
C ASP A 28 -0.70 -32.79 20.46
N THR A 29 -1.65 -32.25 21.24
CA THR A 29 -2.06 -32.85 22.53
C THR A 29 -3.53 -33.23 22.59
N TYR A 30 -4.45 -32.37 22.15
CA TYR A 30 -5.89 -32.62 22.33
C TYR A 30 -6.51 -33.48 21.22
N LEU A 31 -6.05 -33.35 19.97
CA LEU A 31 -6.51 -34.20 18.86
C LEU A 31 -6.18 -35.69 19.08
N PRO A 32 -4.95 -36.06 19.51
CA PRO A 32 -4.58 -37.47 19.72
C PRO A 32 -5.26 -38.11 20.93
N GLN A 33 -5.60 -37.33 21.96
CA GLN A 33 -6.18 -37.83 23.21
C GLN A 33 -7.71 -38.02 23.17
N MET A 34 -8.38 -37.72 22.04
CA MET A 34 -9.84 -37.89 21.84
C MET A 34 -10.73 -37.31 22.96
N LEU A 35 -10.29 -36.22 23.60
CA LEU A 35 -11.04 -35.50 24.62
C LEU A 35 -12.04 -34.53 23.98
N ASN A 36 -13.15 -35.06 23.47
CA ASN A 36 -14.12 -34.31 22.63
C ASN A 36 -14.71 -33.05 23.31
N ASN A 37 -14.95 -33.08 24.62
CA ASN A 37 -15.58 -31.96 25.32
C ASN A 37 -14.61 -30.79 25.56
N THR A 38 -13.38 -31.08 25.98
CA THR A 38 -12.33 -30.07 26.20
C THR A 38 -11.84 -29.49 24.88
N LEU A 39 -11.73 -30.31 23.83
CA LEU A 39 -11.37 -29.87 22.49
C LEU A 39 -12.35 -28.84 21.93
N THR A 40 -13.66 -29.09 22.07
CA THR A 40 -14.71 -28.19 21.57
C THR A 40 -14.68 -26.84 22.29
N LEU A 41 -14.52 -26.85 23.62
CA LEU A 41 -14.44 -25.63 24.42
C LEU A 41 -13.21 -24.78 24.06
N VAL A 42 -12.05 -25.41 23.90
CA VAL A 42 -10.80 -24.73 23.51
C VAL A 42 -10.89 -24.19 22.08
N ALA A 43 -11.47 -24.94 21.14
CA ALA A 43 -11.68 -24.49 19.78
C ALA A 43 -12.59 -23.25 19.70
N ILE A 44 -13.70 -23.23 20.45
CA ILE A 44 -14.59 -22.06 20.52
C ILE A 44 -13.87 -20.86 21.14
N GLY A 45 -13.09 -21.07 22.22
CA GLY A 45 -12.30 -20.00 22.84
C GLY A 45 -11.27 -19.40 21.88
N LEU A 46 -10.64 -20.22 21.05
CA LEU A 46 -9.68 -19.78 20.05
C LEU A 46 -10.34 -19.01 18.90
N ILE A 47 -11.52 -19.44 18.43
CA ILE A 47 -12.32 -18.68 17.47
C ILE A 47 -12.70 -17.30 18.04
N ALA A 48 -13.16 -17.25 19.29
CA ALA A 48 -13.50 -15.99 19.97
C ALA A 48 -12.27 -15.07 20.11
N ALA A 49 -11.10 -15.62 20.46
CA ALA A 49 -9.86 -14.88 20.55
C ALA A 49 -9.44 -14.30 19.20
N TYR A 50 -9.56 -15.06 18.10
CA TYR A 50 -9.26 -14.56 16.75
C TYR A 50 -10.26 -13.52 16.27
N LEU A 51 -11.55 -13.64 16.60
CA LEU A 51 -12.54 -12.60 16.32
C LEU A 51 -12.20 -11.30 17.06
N PHE A 52 -11.81 -11.41 18.33
CA PHE A 52 -11.37 -10.26 19.13
C PHE A 52 -10.09 -9.63 18.58
N GLN A 53 -9.12 -10.46 18.18
CA GLN A 53 -7.90 -10.00 17.51
C GLN A 53 -8.22 -9.25 16.22
N ALA A 54 -9.13 -9.78 15.40
CA ALA A 54 -9.56 -9.16 14.15
C ALA A 54 -10.21 -7.79 14.40
N ALA A 55 -11.04 -7.66 15.44
CA ALA A 55 -11.63 -6.38 15.83
C ALA A 55 -10.56 -5.35 16.25
N ILE A 56 -9.58 -5.74 17.08
CA ILE A 56 -8.48 -4.84 17.47
C ILE A 56 -7.64 -4.46 16.25
N SER A 57 -7.31 -5.43 15.39
CA SER A 57 -6.53 -5.20 14.16
C SER A 57 -7.25 -4.22 13.23
N TYR A 58 -8.57 -4.33 13.10
CA TYR A 58 -9.38 -3.38 12.34
C TYR A 58 -9.30 -1.96 12.92
N ILE A 59 -9.47 -1.81 14.23
CA ILE A 59 -9.35 -0.51 14.92
C ILE A 59 -7.94 0.06 14.76
N GLN A 60 -6.90 -0.78 14.91
CA GLN A 60 -5.51 -0.40 14.71
C GLN A 60 -5.28 0.13 13.28
N SER A 61 -5.79 -0.58 12.28
CA SER A 61 -5.69 -0.20 10.87
C SER A 61 -6.36 1.16 10.61
N LEU A 62 -7.58 1.36 11.11
CA LEU A 62 -8.28 2.64 11.00
C LEU A 62 -7.50 3.79 11.66
N LEU A 63 -7.00 3.59 12.89
CA LEU A 63 -6.21 4.60 13.59
C LEU A 63 -4.91 4.92 12.83
N THR A 64 -4.29 3.93 12.20
CA THR A 64 -3.08 4.10 11.40
C THR A 64 -3.36 4.94 10.16
N ILE A 65 -4.47 4.68 9.46
CA ILE A 65 -4.91 5.49 8.30
C ILE A 65 -5.17 6.95 8.72
N ILE A 66 -5.93 7.15 9.80
CA ILE A 66 -6.27 8.50 10.30
C ILE A 66 -4.99 9.26 10.70
N LEU A 67 -4.04 8.57 11.35
CA LEU A 67 -2.77 9.17 11.73
C LEU A 67 -1.91 9.51 10.52
N GLY A 68 -1.84 8.60 9.54
CA GLY A 68 -1.15 8.84 8.27
C GLY A 68 -1.66 10.10 7.59
N GLN A 69 -2.99 10.23 7.44
CA GLN A 69 -3.60 11.41 6.83
C GLN A 69 -3.29 12.70 7.59
N ARG A 70 -3.35 12.70 8.92
CA ARG A 70 -3.00 13.89 9.72
C ARG A 70 -1.55 14.32 9.50
N LEU A 71 -0.62 13.38 9.52
CA LEU A 71 0.80 13.68 9.28
C LEU A 71 1.04 14.23 7.87
N MET A 72 0.35 13.70 6.86
CA MET A 72 0.43 14.24 5.49
C MET A 72 -0.06 15.68 5.41
N VAL A 73 -1.19 16.00 6.05
CA VAL A 73 -1.74 17.37 6.06
C VAL A 73 -0.72 18.35 6.63
N ASP A 74 -0.06 18.01 7.74
CA ASP A 74 0.96 18.87 8.35
C ASP A 74 2.15 19.13 7.40
N ILE A 75 2.60 18.10 6.67
CA ILE A 75 3.71 18.22 5.72
C ILE A 75 3.30 19.04 4.49
N ILE A 76 2.10 18.79 3.94
CA ILE A 76 1.57 19.53 2.79
C ILE A 76 1.38 21.01 3.15
N LEU A 77 0.84 21.32 4.33
CA LEU A 77 0.67 22.71 4.78
C LEU A 77 2.02 23.41 4.93
N LYS A 78 3.04 22.75 5.51
CA LYS A 78 4.40 23.32 5.56
C LYS A 78 4.97 23.60 4.18
N TYR A 79 4.75 22.71 3.21
CA TYR A 79 5.17 22.93 1.83
C TYR A 79 4.48 24.16 1.22
N VAL A 80 3.16 24.29 1.40
CA VAL A 80 2.38 25.44 0.91
C VAL A 80 2.84 26.74 1.57
N HIS A 81 3.05 26.75 2.89
CA HIS A 81 3.59 27.92 3.59
C HIS A 81 4.98 28.31 3.09
N HIS A 82 5.85 27.33 2.81
CA HIS A 82 7.16 27.61 2.24
C HIS A 82 7.05 28.20 0.83
N LEU A 83 6.16 27.67 -0.01
CA LEU A 83 5.91 28.17 -1.36
C LEU A 83 5.50 29.65 -1.32
N PHE A 84 4.58 30.04 -0.42
CA PHE A 84 4.13 31.43 -0.29
C PHE A 84 5.21 32.39 0.23
N ASN A 85 6.23 31.90 0.94
CA ASN A 85 7.33 32.72 1.44
C ASN A 85 8.45 32.95 0.40
N LEU A 86 8.32 32.42 -0.82
CA LEU A 86 9.33 32.59 -1.86
C LEU A 86 9.34 34.01 -2.45
N PRO A 87 10.50 34.53 -2.85
CA PRO A 87 10.60 35.87 -3.43
C PRO A 87 9.88 35.95 -4.79
N MET A 88 9.42 37.15 -5.17
CA MET A 88 8.69 37.37 -6.43
C MET A 88 9.45 36.90 -7.68
N ALA A 89 10.79 36.93 -7.66
CA ALA A 89 11.63 36.40 -8.73
C ALA A 89 11.36 34.91 -9.06
N PHE A 90 10.97 34.11 -8.06
CA PHE A 90 10.56 32.72 -8.25
C PHE A 90 9.28 32.60 -9.09
N PHE A 91 8.29 33.45 -8.80
CA PHE A 91 7.00 33.46 -9.48
C PHE A 91 7.07 34.13 -10.85
N ALA A 92 7.96 35.10 -11.03
CA ALA A 92 8.17 35.78 -12.32
C ALA A 92 8.82 34.88 -13.38
N THR A 93 9.53 33.81 -12.96
CA THR A 93 10.27 32.92 -13.86
C THR A 93 9.53 31.63 -14.21
N ARG A 94 8.38 31.36 -13.59
CA ARG A 94 7.69 30.05 -13.65
C ARG A 94 6.20 30.21 -13.91
N HIS A 95 5.66 29.39 -14.80
CA HIS A 95 4.23 29.39 -15.08
C HIS A 95 3.47 28.74 -13.91
N VAL A 96 2.26 29.24 -13.63
CA VAL A 96 1.39 28.70 -12.58
C VAL A 96 1.14 27.18 -12.76
N GLY A 97 1.01 26.71 -14.00
CA GLY A 97 0.84 25.28 -14.31
C GLY A 97 2.04 24.41 -13.90
N GLU A 98 3.27 24.92 -14.04
CA GLU A 98 4.49 24.20 -13.62
C GLU A 98 4.54 24.06 -12.08
N ILE A 99 4.17 25.13 -11.37
CA ILE A 99 4.12 25.14 -9.90
C ILE A 99 3.06 24.15 -9.41
N THR A 100 1.87 24.14 -10.01
CA THR A 100 0.77 23.23 -9.66
C THR A 100 1.12 21.76 -9.96
N SER A 101 1.78 21.48 -11.09
CA SER A 101 2.25 20.12 -11.40
C SER A 101 3.26 19.63 -10.37
N ARG A 102 4.25 20.45 -10.04
CA ARG A 102 5.25 20.14 -9.00
C ARG A 102 4.62 19.93 -7.63
N PHE A 103 3.60 20.70 -7.27
CA PHE A 103 2.83 20.49 -6.04
C PHE A 103 2.11 19.14 -6.05
N SER A 104 1.48 18.75 -7.16
CA SER A 104 0.83 17.44 -7.28
C SER A 104 1.82 16.29 -7.13
N ASP A 105 2.98 16.38 -7.78
CA ASP A 105 4.03 15.36 -7.67
C ASP A 105 4.59 15.28 -6.25
N ALA A 106 4.86 16.44 -5.61
CA ALA A 106 5.31 16.49 -4.23
C ALA A 106 4.27 15.88 -3.28
N SER A 107 2.98 16.18 -3.46
CA SER A 107 1.89 15.63 -2.66
C SER A 107 1.83 14.10 -2.74
N LYS A 108 1.96 13.53 -3.95
CA LYS A 108 2.03 12.06 -4.14
C LYS A 108 3.24 11.44 -3.45
N ILE A 109 4.40 12.09 -3.52
CA ILE A 109 5.62 11.61 -2.84
C ILE A 109 5.45 11.69 -1.33
N ILE A 110 4.88 12.77 -0.80
CA ILE A 110 4.62 12.96 0.64
C ILE A 110 3.62 11.91 1.14
N ASP A 111 2.55 11.65 0.40
CA ASP A 111 1.56 10.61 0.71
C ASP A 111 2.19 9.21 0.73
N ALA A 112 2.96 8.88 -0.30
CA ALA A 112 3.69 7.60 -0.36
C ALA A 112 4.67 7.44 0.81
N LEU A 113 5.49 8.45 1.09
CA LEU A 113 6.45 8.41 2.20
C LEU A 113 5.74 8.35 3.56
N GLY A 114 4.68 9.12 3.77
CA GLY A 114 3.93 9.14 5.02
C GLY A 114 3.34 7.77 5.35
N ASN A 115 2.71 7.12 4.38
CA ASN A 115 2.16 5.77 4.55
C ASN A 115 3.27 4.73 4.75
N ILE A 116 4.31 4.75 3.92
CA ILE A 116 5.39 3.76 3.99
C ILE A 116 6.14 3.85 5.33
N MET A 117 6.49 5.06 5.78
CA MET A 117 7.24 5.23 7.03
C MET A 117 6.46 4.72 8.25
N MET A 118 5.16 4.98 8.31
CA MET A 118 4.31 4.51 9.41
C MET A 118 4.18 2.99 9.41
N THR A 119 3.83 2.40 8.26
CA THR A 119 3.64 0.95 8.15
C THR A 119 4.95 0.21 8.39
N LEU A 120 6.07 0.69 7.84
CA LEU A 120 7.39 0.10 8.09
C LEU A 120 7.77 0.11 9.56
N PHE A 121 7.47 1.18 10.29
CA PHE A 121 7.78 1.24 11.73
C PHE A 121 7.02 0.16 12.51
N LEU A 122 5.73 -0.03 12.22
CA LEU A 122 4.91 -1.08 12.85
C LEU A 122 5.36 -2.49 12.42
N ASP A 123 5.63 -2.68 11.13
CA ASP A 123 6.08 -3.96 10.58
C ASP A 123 7.44 -4.37 11.16
N MET A 124 8.37 -3.43 11.34
CA MET A 124 9.66 -3.68 12.01
C MET A 124 9.46 -4.19 13.44
N TRP A 125 8.51 -3.62 14.18
CA TRP A 125 8.19 -4.08 15.52
C TRP A 125 7.63 -5.50 15.53
N ILE A 126 6.67 -5.79 14.64
CA ILE A 126 6.09 -7.13 14.47
C ILE A 126 7.19 -8.13 14.08
N LEU A 127 8.05 -7.76 13.13
CA LEU A 127 9.15 -8.58 12.66
C LEU A 127 10.12 -8.93 13.80
N ILE A 128 10.50 -7.95 14.63
CA ILE A 128 11.36 -8.19 15.79
C ILE A 128 10.67 -9.10 16.81
N ALA A 129 9.40 -8.85 17.12
CA ALA A 129 8.65 -9.64 18.10
C ALA A 129 8.46 -11.11 17.66
N VAL A 130 8.03 -11.32 16.41
CA VAL A 130 7.85 -12.66 15.83
C VAL A 130 9.20 -13.35 15.60
N GLY A 131 10.22 -12.62 15.14
CA GLY A 131 11.57 -13.13 14.96
C GLY A 131 12.20 -13.60 16.27
N ALA A 132 12.08 -12.80 17.33
CA ALA A 132 12.54 -13.17 18.67
C ALA A 132 11.78 -14.40 19.21
N PHE A 133 10.48 -14.47 19.00
CA PHE A 133 9.67 -15.64 19.38
C PHE A 133 10.11 -16.92 18.63
N LEU A 134 10.34 -16.83 17.32
CA LEU A 134 10.82 -17.96 16.52
C LEU A 134 12.21 -18.41 16.96
N ALA A 135 13.13 -17.47 17.18
CA ALA A 135 14.47 -17.77 17.66
C ALA A 135 14.47 -18.46 19.03
N TYR A 136 13.56 -18.06 19.93
CA TYR A 136 13.36 -18.71 21.22
C TYR A 136 12.79 -20.14 21.08
N LYS A 137 11.86 -20.35 20.14
CA LYS A 137 11.24 -21.67 19.92
C LYS A 137 12.17 -22.67 19.24
N ASN A 138 12.77 -22.29 18.11
CA ASN A 138 13.71 -23.14 17.38
C ASN A 138 14.57 -22.29 16.44
N ILE A 139 15.87 -22.22 16.74
CA ILE A 139 16.83 -21.44 15.95
C ILE A 139 16.97 -21.93 14.50
N ILE A 140 16.74 -23.23 14.24
CA ILE A 140 16.82 -23.82 12.90
C ILE A 140 15.66 -23.30 12.03
N LEU A 141 14.44 -23.25 12.58
CA LEU A 141 13.28 -22.69 11.87
C LEU A 141 13.47 -21.20 11.56
N PHE A 142 14.07 -20.45 12.49
CA PHE A 142 14.42 -19.05 12.28
C PHE A 142 15.48 -18.87 11.16
N LEU A 143 16.51 -19.71 11.12
CA LEU A 143 17.52 -19.67 10.06
C LEU A 143 16.93 -20.00 8.68
N ILE A 144 16.03 -20.98 8.61
CA ILE A 144 15.32 -21.34 7.37
C ILE A 144 14.46 -20.18 6.89
N SER A 145 13.70 -19.52 7.78
CA SER A 145 12.88 -18.37 7.39
C SER A 145 13.75 -17.18 6.94
N LEU A 146 14.92 -16.98 7.55
CA LEU A 146 15.87 -15.95 7.14
C LEU A 146 16.40 -16.16 5.71
N ILE A 147 16.56 -17.42 5.26
CA ILE A 147 16.99 -17.75 3.88
C ILE A 147 15.91 -17.41 2.84
N VAL A 148 14.64 -17.40 3.22
CA VAL A 148 13.55 -17.00 2.30
C VAL A 148 13.66 -15.52 1.92
N ILE A 149 14.17 -14.67 2.83
CA ILE A 149 14.32 -13.22 2.60
C ILE A 149 15.25 -12.90 1.41
N PRO A 150 16.51 -13.38 1.33
CA PRO A 150 17.38 -13.10 0.19
C PRO A 150 16.84 -13.70 -1.11
N ILE A 151 16.19 -14.88 -1.07
CA ILE A 151 15.54 -15.46 -2.25
C ILE A 151 14.46 -14.51 -2.78
N TYR A 152 13.61 -13.99 -1.89
CA TYR A 152 12.59 -13.02 -2.25
C TYR A 152 13.20 -11.73 -2.84
N ILE A 153 14.27 -11.21 -2.22
CA ILE A 153 14.98 -10.02 -2.73
C ILE A 153 15.53 -10.26 -4.14
N ILE A 154 16.13 -11.42 -4.39
CA ILE A 154 16.68 -11.78 -5.71
C ILE A 154 15.56 -11.82 -6.76
N ILE A 155 14.42 -12.43 -6.44
CA ILE A 155 13.24 -12.47 -7.33
C ILE A 155 12.80 -11.04 -7.64
N VAL A 156 12.60 -10.20 -6.63
CA VAL A 156 12.20 -8.79 -6.84
C VAL A 156 13.22 -8.05 -7.71
N TRP A 157 14.52 -8.27 -7.49
CA TRP A 157 15.58 -7.59 -8.25
C TRP A 157 15.59 -7.98 -9.73
N ILE A 158 15.38 -9.25 -10.03
CA ILE A 158 15.28 -9.77 -11.42
C ILE A 158 14.06 -9.16 -12.12
N PHE A 159 12.90 -9.14 -11.45
CA PHE A 159 11.65 -8.68 -12.07
C PHE A 159 11.49 -7.16 -12.09
N LYS A 160 12.19 -6.41 -11.21
CA LYS A 160 12.10 -4.94 -11.10
C LYS A 160 12.30 -4.24 -12.45
N LYS A 161 13.32 -4.65 -13.23
CA LYS A 161 13.62 -4.00 -14.52
C LYS A 161 12.50 -4.20 -15.53
N THR A 162 11.97 -5.43 -15.61
CA THR A 162 10.85 -5.76 -16.50
C THR A 162 9.59 -5.00 -16.08
N PHE A 163 9.28 -5.00 -14.79
CA PHE A 163 8.14 -4.26 -14.25
C PHE A 163 8.22 -2.77 -14.57
N HIS A 164 9.39 -2.15 -14.37
CA HIS A 164 9.58 -0.73 -14.68
C HIS A 164 9.40 -0.43 -16.17
N ARG A 165 9.92 -1.30 -17.06
CA ARG A 165 9.75 -1.16 -18.51
C ARG A 165 8.29 -1.27 -18.94
N LEU A 166 7.56 -2.26 -18.41
CA LEU A 166 6.14 -2.44 -18.70
C LEU A 166 5.32 -1.25 -18.20
N ASN A 167 5.54 -0.84 -16.95
CA ASN A 167 4.88 0.34 -16.38
C ASN A 167 5.13 1.60 -17.21
N GLN A 168 6.35 1.80 -17.72
CA GLN A 168 6.66 2.94 -18.58
C GLN A 168 5.91 2.86 -19.93
N ALA A 169 5.81 1.67 -20.53
CA ALA A 169 5.03 1.47 -21.76
C ALA A 169 3.52 1.70 -21.55
N THR A 170 2.97 1.29 -20.40
CA THR A 170 1.57 1.57 -20.01
C THR A 170 1.36 3.06 -19.80
N MET A 171 2.27 3.76 -19.10
CA MET A 171 2.20 5.22 -18.89
C MET A 171 2.27 6.00 -20.21
N GLU A 172 3.16 5.61 -21.14
CA GLU A 172 3.25 6.23 -22.46
C GLU A 172 1.95 6.06 -23.25
N SER A 173 1.40 4.84 -23.27
CA SER A 173 0.14 4.58 -23.99
C SER A 173 -1.05 5.31 -23.36
N SER A 174 -1.09 5.41 -22.04
CA SER A 174 -2.09 6.21 -21.31
C SER A 174 -2.00 7.70 -21.68
N ALA A 175 -0.79 8.24 -21.79
CA ALA A 175 -0.56 9.62 -22.20
C ALA A 175 -1.05 9.89 -23.63
N ILE A 176 -0.84 8.95 -24.57
CA ILE A 176 -1.34 9.05 -25.96
C ILE A 176 -2.87 9.08 -25.99
N VAL A 177 -3.53 8.15 -25.28
CA VAL A 177 -5.01 8.12 -25.20
C VAL A 177 -5.56 9.42 -24.61
N ASN A 178 -5.02 9.88 -23.47
CA ASN A 178 -5.46 11.11 -22.83
C ASN A 178 -5.25 12.34 -23.72
N SER A 179 -4.10 12.43 -24.40
CA SER A 179 -3.81 13.55 -25.32
C SER A 179 -4.79 13.57 -26.49
N ALA A 180 -5.10 12.42 -27.09
CA ALA A 180 -6.05 12.32 -28.18
C ALA A 180 -7.48 12.72 -27.76
N ILE A 181 -7.88 12.40 -26.53
CA ILE A 181 -9.17 12.83 -25.97
C ILE A 181 -9.19 14.35 -25.77
N ILE A 182 -8.14 14.92 -25.18
CA ILE A 182 -8.04 16.37 -24.95
C ILE A 182 -8.07 17.13 -26.28
N GLU A 183 -7.32 16.67 -27.29
CA GLU A 183 -7.31 17.24 -28.63
C GLU A 183 -8.71 17.19 -29.27
N SER A 184 -9.37 16.02 -29.20
CA SER A 184 -10.70 15.82 -29.77
C SER A 184 -11.78 16.68 -29.09
N LEU A 185 -11.69 16.85 -27.77
CA LEU A 185 -12.61 17.71 -27.02
C LEU A 185 -12.34 19.19 -27.27
N SER A 186 -11.06 19.60 -27.36
CA SER A 186 -10.70 20.99 -27.65
C SER A 186 -11.09 21.40 -29.07
N GLY A 187 -10.99 20.48 -30.03
CA GLY A 187 -11.39 20.67 -31.43
C GLY A 187 -12.83 20.24 -31.73
N ILE A 188 -13.70 20.11 -30.74
CA ILE A 188 -15.04 19.52 -30.92
C ILE A 188 -15.89 20.30 -31.92
N GLU A 189 -15.76 21.63 -31.96
CA GLU A 189 -16.47 22.48 -32.92
C GLU A 189 -16.11 22.12 -34.36
N THR A 190 -14.82 21.93 -34.65
CA THR A 190 -14.32 21.52 -35.97
C THR A 190 -14.81 20.12 -36.34
N ILE A 191 -14.76 19.18 -35.38
CA ILE A 191 -15.24 17.80 -35.60
C ILE A 191 -16.73 17.78 -35.92
N LYS A 192 -17.53 18.57 -35.19
CA LYS A 192 -18.98 18.72 -35.43
C LYS A 192 -19.26 19.39 -36.78
N ALA A 193 -18.56 20.48 -37.10
CA ALA A 193 -18.73 21.20 -38.35
C ALA A 193 -18.41 20.32 -39.58
N LEU A 194 -17.44 19.42 -39.48
CA LEU A 194 -17.04 18.50 -40.55
C LEU A 194 -17.76 17.14 -40.48
N THR A 195 -18.68 16.93 -39.54
CA THR A 195 -19.35 15.62 -39.31
C THR A 195 -18.33 14.47 -39.10
N GLY A 196 -17.17 14.78 -38.51
CA GLY A 196 -16.02 13.88 -38.33
C GLY A 196 -16.10 12.96 -37.10
N GLU A 197 -17.26 12.85 -36.46
CA GLU A 197 -17.44 12.17 -35.18
C GLU A 197 -17.12 10.67 -35.24
N SER A 198 -17.59 9.98 -36.29
CA SER A 198 -17.41 8.54 -36.46
C SER A 198 -15.92 8.18 -36.63
N ALA A 199 -15.18 8.97 -37.41
CA ALA A 199 -13.74 8.80 -37.59
C ALA A 199 -12.97 9.03 -36.29
N THR A 200 -13.34 10.06 -35.52
CA THR A 200 -12.70 10.37 -34.24
C THR A 200 -12.96 9.29 -33.20
N LYS A 201 -14.20 8.80 -33.08
CA LYS A 201 -14.56 7.67 -32.19
C LYS A 201 -13.72 6.44 -32.53
N LYS A 202 -13.65 6.04 -33.80
CA LYS A 202 -12.85 4.89 -34.25
C LYS A 202 -11.36 5.06 -33.94
N LYS A 203 -10.79 6.27 -34.09
CA LYS A 203 -9.40 6.56 -33.70
C LYS A 203 -9.19 6.34 -32.20
N ILE A 204 -10.09 6.84 -31.37
CA ILE A 204 -10.02 6.67 -29.91
C ILE A 204 -10.18 5.19 -29.52
N ASP A 205 -11.10 4.45 -30.14
CA ASP A 205 -11.32 3.02 -29.87
C ASP A 205 -10.03 2.21 -30.12
N VAL A 206 -9.33 2.46 -31.24
CA VAL A 206 -8.05 1.80 -31.55
C VAL A 206 -6.98 2.12 -30.51
N LEU A 207 -6.88 3.38 -30.08
CA LEU A 207 -5.92 3.78 -29.05
C LEU A 207 -6.21 3.12 -27.70
N PHE A 208 -7.50 2.94 -27.35
CA PHE A 208 -7.89 2.20 -26.15
C PHE A 208 -7.51 0.73 -26.24
N VAL A 209 -7.71 0.07 -27.38
CA VAL A 209 -7.28 -1.33 -27.57
C VAL A 209 -5.77 -1.47 -27.36
N ILE A 210 -4.97 -0.59 -27.96
CA ILE A 210 -3.50 -0.58 -27.79
C ILE A 210 -3.10 -0.34 -26.33
N TYR A 211 -3.83 0.52 -25.61
CA TYR A 211 -3.59 0.75 -24.19
C TYR A 211 -3.91 -0.49 -23.35
N TYR A 212 -5.02 -1.17 -23.60
CA TYR A 212 -5.40 -2.39 -22.88
C TYR A 212 -4.46 -3.57 -23.14
N GLU A 213 -3.85 -3.67 -24.32
CA GLU A 213 -2.81 -4.68 -24.59
C GLU A 213 -1.51 -4.46 -23.79
N LYS A 214 -1.31 -3.25 -23.25
CA LYS A 214 -0.11 -2.86 -22.48
C LYS A 214 -0.33 -2.88 -20.96
N ILE A 215 -1.54 -3.21 -20.49
CA ILE A 215 -1.86 -3.41 -19.07
C ILE A 215 -1.62 -4.88 -18.72
#